data_AF-A0A8T6ZV42-F1
#
_entry.id   AF-A0A8T6ZV42-F1
#
_cell.length_a   1.000
_cell.length_b   1.000
_cell.length_c   1.000
_cell.angle_alpha   90.00
_cell.angle_beta   90.00
_cell.angle_gamma   90.00
#
_symmetry.space_group_name_H-M   'P 1'
#
loop_
_entity.id
_entity.type
_entity.pdbx_description
1 polymer ?
#
loop_
_entity_poly.entity_id
_entity_poly.type
_entity_poly.pdbx_seq_one_letter_code
_entity_poly.pdbx_strand_id
1 'polypeptide(L)'
;MYLFLIIALLVINSAIYLYIFSEQEIDLGLIPSEFTYCGIQINRSNPSYSEIVAWLKENKEGWISSLVTFSPKQTYRANAF
;
A
#
# COMPACT_ATOMS: atom_id res chain seq x y z
N MET A 1 1.62 -36.08 -19.70
CA MET A 1 2.22 -34.78 -20.10
C MET A 1 1.23 -33.63 -19.97
N TYR A 2 0.05 -33.68 -20.61
CA TYR A 2 -0.97 -32.62 -20.52
C TYR A 2 -1.52 -32.36 -19.11
N LEU A 3 -1.79 -33.41 -18.32
CA LEU A 3 -2.26 -33.25 -16.93
C LEU A 3 -1.30 -32.41 -16.08
N PHE A 4 0.01 -32.69 -16.18
CA PHE A 4 1.05 -31.92 -15.48
C PHE A 4 1.09 -30.46 -15.92
N LEU A 5 0.90 -30.18 -17.22
CA LEU A 5 0.83 -28.81 -17.73
C LEU A 5 -0.39 -28.04 -17.19
N ILE A 6 -1.55 -28.70 -17.13
CA ILE A 6 -2.77 -28.08 -16.58
C ILE A 6 -2.61 -27.77 -15.09
N ILE A 7 -2.04 -28.71 -14.32
CA ILE A 7 -1.78 -28.50 -12.89
C ILE A 7 -0.79 -27.36 -12.68
N ALA A 8 0.30 -27.32 -13.46
CA ALA A 8 1.29 -26.25 -13.37
C ALA A 8 0.66 -24.87 -13.67
N LEU A 9 -0.19 -24.79 -14.70
CA LEU A 9 -0.91 -23.56 -15.03
C LEU A 9 -1.84 -23.12 -13.90
N LEU A 10 -2.58 -24.03 -13.28
CA LEU A 10 -3.46 -23.70 -12.15
C LEU A 10 -2.68 -23.15 -10.96
N VAL A 11 -1.54 -23.75 -10.63
CA VAL A 11 -0.68 -23.30 -9.52
C VAL A 11 -0.09 -21.92 -9.80
N ILE A 12 0.35 -21.67 -11.04
CA ILE A 12 0.90 -20.35 -11.41
C ILE A 12 -0.19 -19.28 -11.33
N ASN A 13 -1.38 -19.55 -11.87
CA ASN A 13 -2.48 -18.58 -11.84
C ASN A 13 -2.97 -18.30 -10.43
N SER A 14 -3.06 -19.31 -9.56
CA SER A 14 -3.44 -19.09 -8.16
C SER A 14 -2.37 -18.31 -7.40
N ALA A 15 -1.09 -18.59 -7.64
CA ALA A 15 0.01 -17.82 -7.05
C ALA A 15 -0.02 -16.35 -7.49
N ILE A 16 -0.24 -16.09 -8.78
CA ILE A 16 -0.38 -14.72 -9.32
C ILE A 16 -1.57 -14.00 -8.69
N TYR A 17 -2.73 -14.67 -8.60
CA TYR A 17 -3.92 -14.11 -7.98
C TYR A 17 -3.67 -13.74 -6.51
N LEU A 18 -3.16 -14.67 -5.71
CA LEU A 18 -2.89 -14.44 -4.29
C LEU A 18 -1.83 -13.35 -4.08
N TYR A 19 -0.84 -13.26 -4.96
CA TYR A 19 0.18 -12.23 -4.90
C TYR A 19 -0.38 -10.84 -5.23
N ILE A 20 -1.22 -10.72 -6.26
CA ILE A 20 -1.82 -9.45 -6.66
C ILE A 20 -2.80 -8.97 -5.59
N PHE A 21 -3.66 -9.87 -5.08
CA PHE A 21 -4.73 -9.54 -4.14
C PHE A 21 -4.35 -9.76 -2.68
N SER A 22 -3.06 -9.69 -2.37
CA SER A 22 -2.60 -9.76 -0.98
C SER A 22 -3.01 -8.51 -0.21
N GLU A 23 -3.39 -8.69 1.05
CA GLU A 23 -3.54 -7.58 1.99
C GLU A 23 -2.21 -6.84 2.17
N GLN A 24 -2.28 -5.51 2.19
CA GLN A 24 -1.19 -4.61 2.48
C GLN A 24 -1.60 -3.73 3.66
N GLU A 25 -0.66 -3.51 4.58
CA GLU A 25 -0.85 -2.52 5.64
C GLU A 25 -0.20 -1.20 5.23
N ILE A 26 -0.83 -0.09 5.61
CA ILE A 26 -0.21 1.24 5.47
C ILE A 26 0.91 1.38 6.51
N ASP A 27 2.14 1.58 6.04
CA ASP A 27 3.25 1.94 6.92
C ASP A 27 3.17 3.41 7.35
N LEU A 28 2.58 3.64 8.51
CA LEU A 28 2.44 4.97 9.11
C LEU A 28 3.79 5.63 9.45
N GLY A 29 4.88 4.85 9.52
CA GLY A 29 6.23 5.37 9.73
C GLY A 29 6.77 6.15 8.53
N LEU A 30 6.19 5.96 7.35
CA LEU A 30 6.55 6.66 6.12
C LEU A 30 5.77 7.97 5.91
N ILE A 31 4.86 8.34 6.83
CA ILE A 31 4.13 9.60 6.72
C ILE A 31 5.12 10.76 6.90
N PRO A 32 5.26 11.67 5.90
CA PRO A 32 6.20 12.78 5.98
C PRO A 32 5.80 13.74 7.11
N SER A 33 6.78 14.42 7.71
CA SER A 33 6.54 15.38 8.80
C SER A 33 5.68 16.58 8.39
N GLU A 34 5.56 16.80 7.08
CA GLU A 34 4.71 17.80 6.45
C GLU A 34 4.21 17.30 5.08
N PHE A 35 3.00 17.69 4.70
CA PHE A 35 2.42 17.39 3.38
C PHE A 35 1.30 18.38 3.03
N THR A 36 0.95 18.44 1.75
CA THR A 36 -0.16 19.27 1.28
C THR A 36 -1.48 18.51 1.41
N TYR A 37 -2.43 19.11 2.14
CA TYR A 37 -3.79 18.62 2.29
C TYR A 37 -4.77 19.71 1.85
N CYS A 38 -5.61 19.43 0.87
CA CYS A 38 -6.57 20.40 0.29
C CYS A 38 -5.93 21.74 -0.14
N GLY A 39 -4.70 21.70 -0.66
CA GLY A 39 -3.95 22.89 -1.08
C GLY A 39 -3.24 23.66 0.06
N ILE A 40 -3.35 23.19 1.29
CA ILE A 40 -2.72 23.79 2.47
C ILE A 40 -1.60 22.87 2.95
N GLN A 41 -0.42 23.43 3.21
CA GLN A 41 0.67 22.67 3.82
C GLN A 41 0.38 22.47 5.31
N ILE A 42 0.31 21.21 5.74
CA ILE A 42 0.09 20.81 7.12
C ILE A 42 1.30 20.05 7.64
N ASN A 43 1.56 20.17 8.94
CA ASN A 43 2.70 19.55 9.61
C ASN A 43 2.26 18.97 10.97
N ARG A 44 3.18 18.32 11.68
CA ARG A 44 2.90 17.66 12.98
C ARG A 44 2.27 18.54 14.07
N SER A 45 2.40 19.87 13.98
CA SER A 45 1.79 20.81 14.93
C SER A 45 0.36 21.21 14.56
N ASN A 46 -0.07 20.92 13.33
CA ASN A 46 -1.40 21.23 12.84
C ASN A 46 -2.41 20.15 13.31
N PRO A 47 -3.58 20.53 13.87
CA PRO A 47 -4.62 19.59 14.26
C PRO A 47 -5.04 18.63 13.13
N SER A 48 -5.15 19.14 11.89
CA SER A 48 -5.52 18.33 10.72
C SER A 48 -4.51 17.24 10.41
N TYR A 49 -3.22 17.46 10.69
CA TYR A 49 -2.21 16.41 10.55
C TYR A 49 -2.49 15.26 11.52
N SER A 50 -2.75 15.60 12.79
CA SER A 50 -3.00 14.59 13.82
C SER A 50 -4.27 13.77 13.55
N GLU A 51 -5.31 14.42 13.02
CA GLU A 51 -6.57 13.79 12.62
C GLU A 51 -6.37 12.79 11.48
N ILE A 52 -5.64 13.18 10.43
CA ILE A 52 -5.34 12.30 9.28
C ILE A 52 -4.51 11.10 9.73
N VAL A 53 -3.48 11.32 10.55
CA VAL A 53 -2.64 10.23 11.06
C VAL A 53 -3.45 9.28 11.95
N ALA A 54 -4.34 9.80 12.79
CA ALA A 54 -5.22 8.98 13.62
C ALA A 54 -6.17 8.15 12.76
N TRP A 55 -6.81 8.76 11.77
CA TRP A 55 -7.69 8.06 10.84
C TRP A 55 -6.95 6.96 10.07
N LEU A 56 -5.76 7.24 9.54
CA LEU A 56 -4.93 6.24 8.87
C LEU A 56 -4.53 5.09 9.81
N LYS A 57 -4.30 5.39 11.10
CA LYS A 57 -3.97 4.37 12.09
C LYS A 57 -5.14 3.43 12.38
N GLU A 58 -6.34 3.97 12.47
CA GLU A 58 -7.56 3.20 12.67
C GLU A 58 -7.95 2.40 11.42
N ASN A 59 -7.53 2.85 10.24
CA ASN A 59 -7.87 2.26 8.94
C ASN A 59 -6.63 1.72 8.20
N LYS A 60 -5.61 1.24 8.94
CA LYS A 60 -4.34 0.78 8.35
C LYS A 60 -4.44 -0.59 7.67
N GLU A 61 -5.53 -1.32 7.90
CA GLU A 61 -5.78 -2.71 7.47
C GLU A 61 -6.85 -2.76 6.38
N GLY A 62 -6.98 -3.89 5.70
CA GLY A 62 -8.01 -4.08 4.66
C GLY A 62 -7.69 -3.44 3.32
N TRP A 63 -6.48 -2.90 3.13
CA TRP A 63 -6.02 -2.45 1.82
C TRP A 63 -5.61 -3.66 1.00
N ILE A 64 -6.36 -3.95 -0.05
CA ILE A 64 -6.07 -5.06 -0.95
C ILE A 64 -5.28 -4.51 -2.13
N SER A 65 -4.09 -5.09 -2.37
CA SER A 65 -3.36 -4.80 -3.60
C SER A 65 -4.22 -5.19 -4.80
N SER A 66 -4.19 -4.38 -5.84
CA SER A 66 -4.92 -4.63 -7.08
C SER A 66 -3.98 -4.42 -8.25
N LEU A 67 -4.38 -4.86 -9.45
CA LEU A 67 -3.59 -4.65 -10.67
C LEU A 67 -3.22 -3.17 -10.91
N VAL A 68 -4.02 -2.24 -10.40
CA VAL A 68 -3.84 -0.78 -10.56
C VAL A 68 -3.17 -0.14 -9.33
N THR A 69 -3.31 -0.75 -8.16
CA THR A 69 -2.65 -0.35 -6.90
C THR A 69 -1.40 -1.19 -6.61
N PHE A 70 -0.90 -1.95 -7.60
CA PHE A 70 0.40 -2.61 -7.55
C PHE A 70 1.47 -1.53 -7.56
N SER A 71 1.66 -0.90 -6.40
CA SER A 71 2.92 -0.32 -6.06
C SER A 71 3.82 -1.51 -5.80
N PRO A 72 4.91 -1.72 -6.57
CA PRO A 72 5.96 -2.61 -6.11
C PRO A 72 6.31 -2.17 -4.67
N LYS A 73 6.97 -3.01 -3.87
CA LYS A 73 7.60 -2.57 -2.61
C LYS A 73 8.75 -1.59 -2.87
N GLN A 74 8.57 -0.62 -3.77
CA GLN A 74 9.31 0.60 -3.85
C GLN A 74 9.00 1.31 -2.54
N THR A 75 9.86 1.04 -1.56
CA THR A 75 10.08 1.93 -0.44
C THR A 75 10.02 3.34 -1.02
N TYR A 76 9.08 4.16 -0.57
CA TYR A 76 9.07 5.57 -0.92
C TYR A 76 10.37 6.16 -0.36
N ARG A 77 11.42 6.14 -1.17
CA ARG A 77 12.63 6.90 -0.93
C ARG A 77 12.29 8.29 -1.40
N ALA A 78 11.78 9.11 -0.49
CA ALA A 78 11.82 10.54 -0.69
C ALA A 78 13.28 10.88 -0.99
N ASN A 79 13.56 11.35 -2.21
CA ASN A 79 14.78 12.10 -2.47
C ASN A 79 14.64 13.44 -1.74
N ALA A 80 14.85 13.40 -0.43
CA ALA A 80 15.03 14.55 0.42
C ALA A 80 16.14 14.18 1.39
N PHE A 81 17.36 14.08 0.87
CA PHE A 81 18.46 15.04 1.04
C PHE A 81 19.59 14.70 0.06
#